data_AF-A0A0Q9TLQ2-F1
#
_entry.id   AF-A0A0Q9TLQ2-F1
#
_cell.length_a   1.000
_cell.length_b   1.000
_cell.length_c   1.000
_cell.angle_alpha   90.00
_cell.angle_beta   90.00
_cell.angle_gamma   90.00
#
_symmetry.space_group_name_H-M   'P 1'
#
loop_
_entity.id
_entity.type
_entity.pdbx_description
1 polymer ?
#
loop_
_entity_poly.entity_id
_entity_poly.type
_entity_poly.pdbx_seq_one_letter_code
_entity_poly.pdbx_strand_id
1 'polypeptide(L)'
;MPSWLTELLVALQFLSPAVPPVPDLVVPETPLVVTTAAAGPVEVYNDGFDAPYAERWRHMSSSSTDRITQTTYDGRTALKMRPEADLEALWTVPYEVGTTYRVSATLKMPKKTGVHPAFWLRTDDPQRVGEIDVVESWGGKPRCERVLAAYYWRYSPPVGDQACLGDSYPKDMTEWHEYSAEFTYMGPGQDPAAEAPFPTRFFVDGVETWSTDHAPVSPEKIRLQVKRNCPDEEQPSCGQTSTSPSMYVDQVRVEKVSRQSTAPPADVVAVQEPVTGGVQAHVLDPASSYASFSNQTALPLTDQGWRYATGDFDGDRVTDVYAALPEGGGTAQVKVLDGSGFLRLFLTHATIVQRDTRLGRAQFAAGDYDGDGRDDLWVVDLDRDGHLGVSVLDASTGFQTELSDAATAAPALDPDRWQVTTGDYDFDGRDDLYLVDLQSDGRTAVHVLDAETGFTTFLAQTYTAALAVDPATWSVSTADHNGDGRDDLVMVNRAGATTEVHALDAATGFTSYLLQTGTALGATTDPSWTIAD
;
A
#
# COMPACT_ATOMS: atom_id res chain seq x y z
N MET A 1 65.51 14.87 -15.31
CA MET A 1 64.64 13.68 -15.45
C MET A 1 65.05 12.95 -16.72
N PRO A 2 65.08 11.60 -16.74
CA PRO A 2 65.44 10.87 -17.95
C PRO A 2 64.36 11.05 -19.04
N SER A 3 64.74 11.09 -20.32
CA SER A 3 63.86 11.48 -21.44
C SER A 3 62.63 10.58 -21.57
N TRP A 4 62.77 9.29 -21.28
CA TRP A 4 61.67 8.32 -21.30
C TRP A 4 60.57 8.65 -20.28
N LEU A 5 60.90 9.29 -19.15
CA LEU A 5 59.94 9.70 -18.13
C LEU A 5 59.14 10.93 -18.59
N THR A 6 59.74 11.76 -19.44
CA THR A 6 59.11 12.96 -20.00
C THR A 6 58.15 12.57 -21.13
N GLU A 7 58.53 11.59 -21.96
CA GLU A 7 57.65 11.02 -22.98
C GLU A 7 56.47 10.24 -22.38
N LEU A 8 56.68 9.54 -21.25
CA LEU A 8 55.59 8.86 -20.53
C LEU A 8 54.58 9.86 -19.93
N LEU A 9 55.07 10.97 -19.34
CA LEU A 9 54.23 12.04 -18.79
C LEU A 9 53.43 12.78 -19.87
N VAL A 10 54.00 12.97 -21.07
CA VAL A 10 53.29 13.54 -22.22
C VAL A 10 52.28 12.53 -22.78
N ALA A 11 52.60 11.22 -22.84
CA ALA A 11 51.65 10.20 -23.27
C ALA A 11 50.46 10.02 -22.31
N LEU A 12 50.68 10.21 -21.00
CA LEU A 12 49.62 10.22 -19.98
C LEU A 12 48.69 11.45 -20.07
N GLN A 13 49.13 12.58 -20.62
CA GLN A 13 48.29 13.76 -20.85
C GLN A 13 47.33 13.61 -22.06
N PHE A 14 47.54 12.60 -22.91
CA PHE A 14 46.68 12.29 -24.06
C PHE A 14 45.90 10.97 -23.90
N LEU A 15 45.98 10.34 -22.72
CA LEU A 15 45.19 9.19 -22.33
C LEU A 15 44.16 9.58 -21.26
N SER A 16 43.39 10.63 -21.51
CA SER A 16 42.02 10.64 -21.00
C SER A 16 41.22 9.81 -22.01
N PRO A 17 40.80 8.57 -21.70
CA PRO A 17 39.67 8.03 -22.43
C PRO A 17 38.55 9.04 -22.21
N ALA A 18 38.17 9.77 -23.25
CA ALA A 18 36.85 10.36 -23.28
C ALA A 18 35.92 9.16 -23.15
N VAL A 19 35.41 8.93 -21.95
CA VAL A 19 34.31 8.00 -21.73
C VAL A 19 33.24 8.50 -22.71
N PRO A 20 32.84 7.70 -23.70
CA PRO A 20 31.76 8.12 -24.59
C PRO A 20 30.59 8.53 -23.69
N PRO A 21 29.93 9.67 -23.97
CA PRO A 21 28.77 10.05 -23.17
C PRO A 21 27.82 8.85 -23.16
N VAL A 22 27.40 8.45 -21.95
CA VAL A 22 26.36 7.45 -21.80
C VAL A 22 25.15 8.00 -22.56
N PRO A 23 24.50 7.22 -23.45
CA PRO A 23 23.39 7.72 -24.24
C PRO A 23 22.29 8.27 -23.31
N ASP A 24 21.80 9.47 -23.60
CA ASP A 24 20.67 10.06 -22.88
C ASP A 24 19.46 9.12 -22.94
N LEU A 25 18.75 8.99 -21.81
CA LEU A 25 17.45 8.34 -21.77
C LEU A 25 16.44 9.25 -22.49
N VAL A 26 15.80 8.73 -23.55
CA VAL A 26 14.87 9.49 -24.40
C VAL A 26 13.55 8.75 -24.57
N VAL A 27 12.46 9.50 -24.74
CA VAL A 27 11.17 8.92 -25.07
C VAL A 27 11.24 8.32 -26.49
N PRO A 28 10.88 7.04 -26.69
CA PRO A 28 10.88 6.42 -28.01
C PRO A 28 9.82 7.03 -28.94
N GLU A 29 10.02 6.88 -30.27
CA GLU A 29 9.05 7.39 -31.28
C GLU A 29 7.63 6.86 -31.07
N THR A 30 7.52 5.61 -30.60
CA THR A 30 6.27 5.05 -30.08
C THR A 30 6.42 4.94 -28.58
N PRO A 31 5.75 5.80 -27.79
CA PRO A 31 5.81 5.74 -26.34
C PRO A 31 5.50 4.35 -25.82
N LEU A 32 6.28 3.92 -24.83
CA LEU A 32 5.97 2.71 -24.07
C LEU A 32 5.04 3.11 -22.94
N VAL A 33 3.87 2.50 -22.89
CA VAL A 33 2.93 2.62 -21.77
C VAL A 33 2.36 1.22 -21.58
N VAL A 34 2.81 0.51 -20.55
CA VAL A 34 2.17 -0.73 -20.16
C VAL A 34 0.75 -0.38 -19.72
N THR A 35 -0.23 -0.85 -20.50
CA THR A 35 -1.67 -0.67 -20.27
C THR A 35 -2.30 -1.94 -19.70
N THR A 36 -1.48 -2.96 -19.42
CA THR A 36 -1.91 -4.31 -19.10
C THR A 36 -1.70 -4.65 -17.64
N ALA A 37 -2.47 -4.02 -16.77
CA ALA A 37 -2.99 -4.62 -15.55
C ALA A 37 -4.25 -3.83 -15.16
N ALA A 38 -5.26 -4.51 -14.63
CA ALA A 38 -6.57 -3.92 -14.42
C ALA A 38 -6.44 -2.59 -13.66
N ALA A 39 -7.11 -1.53 -14.14
CA ALA A 39 -7.34 -0.36 -13.30
C ALA A 39 -8.25 -0.81 -12.15
N GLY A 40 -7.76 -0.66 -10.92
CA GLY A 40 -8.42 -1.02 -9.68
C GLY A 40 -8.25 -2.49 -9.28
N PRO A 41 -8.98 -2.90 -8.23
CA PRO A 41 -8.89 -4.24 -7.65
C PRO A 41 -8.91 -5.36 -8.70
N VAL A 42 -7.93 -6.27 -8.63
CA VAL A 42 -7.85 -7.42 -9.54
C VAL A 42 -8.69 -8.55 -8.96
N GLU A 43 -9.79 -8.89 -9.64
CA GLU A 43 -10.66 -9.98 -9.22
C GLU A 43 -9.91 -11.32 -9.21
N VAL A 44 -9.80 -11.92 -8.02
CA VAL A 44 -9.26 -13.28 -7.81
C VAL A 44 -10.39 -14.29 -7.82
N TYR A 45 -11.49 -13.95 -7.15
CA TYR A 45 -12.68 -14.77 -7.10
C TYR A 45 -13.94 -13.92 -6.99
N ASN A 46 -15.01 -14.36 -7.64
CA ASN A 46 -16.33 -13.75 -7.56
C ASN A 46 -17.43 -14.79 -7.74
N ASP A 47 -18.38 -14.82 -6.81
CA ASP A 47 -19.62 -15.58 -6.93
C ASP A 47 -20.82 -14.68 -6.61
N GLY A 48 -21.50 -14.23 -7.66
CA GLY A 48 -22.82 -13.58 -7.59
C GLY A 48 -23.99 -14.56 -7.58
N PHE A 49 -23.71 -15.86 -7.43
CA PHE A 49 -24.70 -16.94 -7.37
C PHE A 49 -25.63 -17.05 -8.59
N ASP A 50 -25.17 -16.66 -9.78
CA ASP A 50 -25.91 -16.89 -11.04
C ASP A 50 -25.89 -18.37 -11.48
N ALA A 51 -24.84 -19.10 -11.08
CA ALA A 51 -24.72 -20.55 -11.22
C ALA A 51 -25.18 -21.27 -9.93
N PRO A 52 -25.51 -22.57 -9.98
CA PRO A 52 -25.87 -23.32 -8.78
C PRO A 52 -24.76 -23.26 -7.72
N TYR A 53 -25.09 -22.77 -6.51
CA TYR A 53 -24.10 -22.60 -5.44
C TYR A 53 -23.34 -23.89 -5.08
N ALA A 54 -23.98 -25.05 -5.25
CA ALA A 54 -23.38 -26.35 -4.96
C ALA A 54 -22.16 -26.69 -5.83
N GLU A 55 -21.91 -25.95 -6.93
CA GLU A 55 -20.69 -26.08 -7.74
C GLU A 55 -19.46 -25.48 -7.04
N ARG A 56 -19.68 -24.52 -6.13
CA ARG A 56 -18.64 -23.69 -5.52
C ARG A 56 -18.63 -23.75 -3.99
N TRP A 57 -19.69 -24.29 -3.39
CA TRP A 57 -19.90 -24.32 -1.95
C TRP A 57 -20.36 -25.70 -1.48
N ARG A 58 -19.84 -26.14 -0.33
CA ARG A 58 -20.29 -27.36 0.35
C ARG A 58 -21.05 -27.03 1.63
N HIS A 59 -22.01 -27.88 1.96
CA HIS A 59 -22.64 -27.87 3.28
C HIS A 59 -21.68 -28.47 4.31
N MET A 60 -21.59 -27.80 5.44
CA MET A 60 -20.92 -28.34 6.61
C MET A 60 -21.83 -29.34 7.33
N SER A 61 -21.26 -30.20 8.18
CA SER A 61 -22.00 -31.23 8.93
C SER A 61 -23.16 -30.67 9.76
N SER A 62 -23.03 -29.41 10.13
CA SER A 62 -23.99 -28.64 10.92
C SER A 62 -25.10 -27.99 10.06
N SER A 63 -25.22 -28.34 8.77
CA SER A 63 -26.19 -27.81 7.81
C SER A 63 -26.82 -28.86 6.89
N SER A 64 -27.89 -28.50 6.20
CA SER A 64 -28.62 -29.35 5.25
C SER A 64 -29.17 -28.54 4.06
N THR A 65 -29.43 -29.22 2.94
CA THR A 65 -29.83 -28.58 1.66
C THR A 65 -31.14 -27.81 1.75
N ASP A 66 -32.06 -28.20 2.63
CA ASP A 66 -33.34 -27.50 2.85
C ASP A 66 -33.17 -26.13 3.56
N ARG A 67 -31.97 -25.83 4.06
CA ARG A 67 -31.65 -24.54 4.72
C ARG A 67 -31.30 -23.44 3.77
N ILE A 68 -30.93 -23.78 2.55
CA ILE A 68 -30.40 -22.83 1.58
C ILE A 68 -31.27 -22.87 0.33
N THR A 69 -31.59 -21.70 -0.19
CA THR A 69 -32.33 -21.57 -1.43
C THR A 69 -31.73 -20.44 -2.24
N GLN A 70 -31.22 -20.76 -3.41
CA GLN A 70 -30.85 -19.76 -4.41
C GLN A 70 -32.13 -19.21 -5.03
N THR A 71 -32.32 -17.90 -4.96
CA THR A 71 -33.58 -17.24 -5.28
C THR A 71 -33.35 -15.83 -5.79
N THR A 72 -34.39 -15.18 -6.30
CA THR A 72 -34.36 -13.75 -6.58
C THR A 72 -34.92 -13.01 -5.37
N TYR A 73 -34.14 -12.09 -4.81
CA TYR A 73 -34.55 -11.25 -3.67
C TYR A 73 -34.15 -9.81 -3.92
N ASP A 74 -35.10 -8.87 -3.78
CA ASP A 74 -34.91 -7.45 -4.11
C ASP A 74 -34.31 -7.19 -5.50
N GLY A 75 -34.66 -8.02 -6.48
CA GLY A 75 -34.20 -7.92 -7.86
C GLY A 75 -32.80 -8.50 -8.12
N ARG A 76 -32.16 -9.11 -7.13
CA ARG A 76 -30.83 -9.73 -7.25
C ARG A 76 -30.89 -11.25 -7.13
N THR A 77 -29.95 -11.95 -7.76
CA THR A 77 -29.75 -13.38 -7.51
C THR A 77 -29.06 -13.54 -6.16
N ALA A 78 -29.65 -14.27 -5.23
CA ALA A 78 -29.14 -14.35 -3.87
C ALA A 78 -29.32 -15.74 -3.25
N LEU A 79 -28.42 -16.08 -2.33
CA LEU A 79 -28.61 -17.20 -1.41
C LEU A 79 -29.44 -16.78 -0.22
N LYS A 80 -30.66 -17.32 -0.11
CA LYS A 80 -31.44 -17.28 1.12
C LYS A 80 -30.94 -18.35 2.08
N MET A 81 -30.28 -17.94 3.15
CA MET A 81 -29.73 -18.80 4.20
C MET A 81 -30.63 -18.75 5.44
N ARG A 82 -31.31 -19.86 5.74
CA ARG A 82 -32.15 -20.01 6.95
C ARG A 82 -31.27 -20.31 8.17
N PRO A 83 -31.80 -20.17 9.41
CA PRO A 83 -31.11 -20.66 10.59
C PRO A 83 -30.63 -22.11 10.43
N GLU A 84 -29.38 -22.36 10.86
CA GLU A 84 -28.56 -23.56 10.64
C GLU A 84 -28.03 -23.75 9.21
N ALA A 85 -28.08 -22.72 8.37
CA ALA A 85 -27.28 -22.69 7.15
C ALA A 85 -25.80 -22.51 7.51
N ASP A 86 -24.93 -23.35 6.95
CA ASP A 86 -23.48 -23.28 7.12
C ASP A 86 -22.82 -23.82 5.85
N LEU A 87 -22.18 -22.91 5.12
CA LEU A 87 -21.49 -23.17 3.86
C LEU A 87 -20.01 -22.87 3.99
N GLU A 88 -19.23 -23.64 3.25
CA GLU A 88 -17.82 -23.42 3.03
C GLU A 88 -17.48 -23.45 1.55
N ALA A 89 -16.61 -22.54 1.14
CA ALA A 89 -16.05 -22.51 -0.20
C ALA A 89 -15.31 -23.83 -0.54
N LEU A 90 -15.66 -24.42 -1.67
CA LEU A 90 -14.93 -25.58 -2.22
C LEU A 90 -13.54 -25.20 -2.73
N TRP A 91 -13.41 -23.96 -3.19
CA TRP A 91 -12.17 -23.35 -3.65
C TRP A 91 -11.32 -22.85 -2.48
N THR A 92 -10.08 -22.53 -2.76
CA THR A 92 -9.10 -21.91 -1.85
C THR A 92 -8.54 -20.70 -2.57
N VAL A 93 -8.31 -19.60 -1.85
CA VAL A 93 -7.59 -18.46 -2.42
C VAL A 93 -6.09 -18.77 -2.34
N PRO A 94 -5.34 -18.74 -3.44
CA PRO A 94 -3.90 -18.90 -3.42
C PRO A 94 -3.26 -17.57 -3.01
N TYR A 95 -3.36 -17.21 -1.73
CA TYR A 95 -2.75 -15.97 -1.26
C TYR A 95 -1.23 -16.00 -1.50
N GLU A 96 -0.76 -14.97 -2.18
CA GLU A 96 0.65 -14.69 -2.42
C GLU A 96 1.19 -13.87 -1.27
N VAL A 97 2.38 -14.24 -0.78
CA VAL A 97 3.03 -13.52 0.32
C VAL A 97 3.30 -12.09 -0.13
N GLY A 98 2.93 -11.13 0.71
CA GLY A 98 3.05 -9.71 0.45
C GLY A 98 1.87 -9.08 -0.30
N THR A 99 1.14 -9.86 -1.09
CA THR A 99 -0.02 -9.28 -1.77
C THR A 99 -1.13 -8.90 -0.78
N THR A 100 -1.69 -7.71 -0.98
CA THR A 100 -2.84 -7.21 -0.22
C THR A 100 -4.14 -7.67 -0.87
N TYR A 101 -5.04 -8.24 -0.06
CA TYR A 101 -6.33 -8.76 -0.52
C TYR A 101 -7.47 -8.07 0.18
N ARG A 102 -8.55 -7.84 -0.56
CA ARG A 102 -9.89 -7.54 -0.03
C ARG A 102 -10.78 -8.76 -0.17
N VAL A 103 -11.37 -9.20 0.93
CA VAL A 103 -12.36 -10.29 0.94
C VAL A 103 -13.69 -9.71 1.39
N SER A 104 -14.70 -9.73 0.51
CA SER A 104 -15.99 -9.08 0.76
C SER A 104 -17.19 -9.99 0.55
N ALA A 105 -18.29 -9.66 1.24
CA ALA A 105 -19.60 -10.20 0.98
C ALA A 105 -20.68 -9.12 1.07
N THR A 106 -21.59 -9.11 0.08
CA THR A 106 -22.78 -8.25 0.11
C THR A 106 -23.94 -9.00 0.75
N LEU A 107 -24.37 -8.55 1.94
CA LEU A 107 -25.25 -9.28 2.84
C LEU A 107 -26.49 -8.46 3.25
N LYS A 108 -27.59 -9.19 3.49
CA LYS A 108 -28.74 -8.75 4.29
C LYS A 108 -28.88 -9.67 5.49
N MET A 109 -28.81 -9.13 6.70
CA MET A 109 -28.82 -9.90 7.95
C MET A 109 -30.04 -9.59 8.84
N PRO A 110 -30.60 -10.60 9.53
CA PRO A 110 -31.75 -10.43 10.40
C PRO A 110 -31.44 -9.67 11.70
N LYS A 111 -32.29 -8.71 12.08
CA LYS A 111 -32.19 -7.94 13.36
C LYS A 111 -32.60 -8.71 14.62
N LYS A 112 -32.71 -10.05 14.59
CA LYS A 112 -33.35 -10.82 15.67
C LYS A 112 -32.33 -11.47 16.59
N THR A 113 -32.55 -11.31 17.91
CA THR A 113 -31.76 -11.95 18.95
C THR A 113 -31.79 -13.48 18.84
N GLY A 114 -30.64 -14.16 19.01
CA GLY A 114 -30.55 -15.62 19.06
C GLY A 114 -30.29 -16.33 17.73
N VAL A 115 -29.95 -15.57 16.68
CA VAL A 115 -29.29 -16.06 15.48
C VAL A 115 -27.97 -15.31 15.28
N HIS A 116 -26.97 -15.98 14.71
CA HIS A 116 -25.62 -15.47 14.42
C HIS A 116 -25.36 -15.59 12.94
N PRO A 117 -25.85 -14.63 12.12
CA PRO A 117 -25.39 -14.51 10.75
C PRO A 117 -23.94 -14.06 10.77
N ALA A 118 -23.10 -14.73 9.97
CA ALA A 118 -21.67 -14.49 9.91
C ALA A 118 -21.09 -14.70 8.51
N PHE A 119 -20.07 -13.90 8.22
CA PHE A 119 -19.15 -14.07 7.10
C PHE A 119 -17.73 -14.02 7.67
N TRP A 120 -16.97 -15.08 7.43
CA TRP A 120 -15.69 -15.29 8.11
C TRP A 120 -14.76 -16.18 7.28
N LEU A 121 -13.47 -16.13 7.61
CA LEU A 121 -12.41 -16.91 6.98
C LEU A 121 -11.69 -17.75 8.02
N ARG A 122 -11.20 -18.93 7.62
CA ARG A 122 -10.41 -19.80 8.49
C ARG A 122 -9.50 -20.75 7.71
N THR A 123 -8.40 -21.20 8.30
CA THR A 123 -7.63 -22.34 7.77
C THR A 123 -8.22 -23.71 8.16
N ASP A 124 -8.02 -24.69 7.29
CA ASP A 124 -8.23 -26.09 7.63
C ASP A 124 -7.06 -26.69 8.44
N ASP A 125 -5.93 -25.97 8.61
CA ASP A 125 -4.77 -26.44 9.38
C ASP A 125 -5.04 -26.34 10.90
N PRO A 126 -5.24 -27.47 11.59
CA PRO A 126 -5.53 -27.48 13.03
C PRO A 126 -4.37 -27.01 13.91
N GLN A 127 -3.14 -26.91 13.37
CA GLN A 127 -1.97 -26.40 14.09
C GLN A 127 -1.75 -24.90 13.88
N ARG A 128 -2.37 -24.30 12.85
CA ARG A 128 -2.17 -22.91 12.45
C ARG A 128 -3.49 -22.15 12.35
N VAL A 129 -4.47 -22.51 13.20
CA VAL A 129 -5.86 -22.00 13.10
C VAL A 129 -5.91 -20.49 13.26
N GLY A 130 -5.76 -19.79 12.15
CA GLY A 130 -6.13 -18.41 11.95
C GLY A 130 -7.61 -18.31 11.57
N GLU A 131 -8.30 -17.30 12.10
CA GLU A 131 -9.72 -17.03 11.83
C GLU A 131 -9.94 -15.52 11.75
N ILE A 132 -10.63 -15.06 10.71
CA ILE A 132 -11.06 -13.67 10.53
C ILE A 132 -12.59 -13.65 10.52
N ASP A 133 -13.19 -13.09 11.56
CA ASP A 133 -14.63 -12.84 11.62
C ASP A 133 -14.92 -11.45 11.05
N VAL A 134 -15.14 -11.36 9.73
CA VAL A 134 -15.42 -10.09 9.03
C VAL A 134 -16.68 -9.43 9.59
N VAL A 135 -17.71 -10.23 9.85
CA VAL A 135 -18.90 -9.81 10.58
C VAL A 135 -19.55 -11.00 11.27
N GLU A 136 -19.86 -10.85 12.56
CA GLU A 136 -20.70 -11.79 13.31
C GLU A 136 -21.71 -11.03 14.19
N SER A 137 -23.01 -11.15 13.88
CA SER A 137 -24.06 -10.43 14.62
C SER A 137 -24.66 -11.29 15.74
N TRP A 138 -24.46 -10.87 16.99
CA TRP A 138 -24.86 -11.62 18.19
C TRP A 138 -26.25 -11.29 18.74
N GLY A 139 -26.87 -10.20 18.26
CA GLY A 139 -28.24 -9.81 18.62
C GLY A 139 -28.52 -9.81 20.13
N GLY A 140 -27.81 -8.99 20.91
CA GLY A 140 -28.12 -8.71 22.32
C GLY A 140 -27.64 -9.77 23.33
N LYS A 141 -26.47 -10.37 23.13
CA LYS A 141 -25.90 -11.44 23.98
C LYS A 141 -24.71 -10.94 24.84
N PRO A 142 -24.21 -11.72 25.81
CA PRO A 142 -23.20 -11.25 26.77
C PRO A 142 -21.82 -10.96 26.17
N ARG A 143 -21.49 -11.51 24.99
CA ARG A 143 -20.16 -11.40 24.37
C ARG A 143 -19.98 -10.05 23.68
N CYS A 144 -20.91 -9.69 22.78
CA CYS A 144 -21.08 -8.34 22.25
C CYS A 144 -22.57 -8.01 22.16
N GLU A 145 -22.92 -6.74 22.39
CA GLU A 145 -24.31 -6.29 22.35
C GLU A 145 -24.93 -6.47 20.96
N ARG A 146 -24.15 -6.30 19.88
CA ARG A 146 -24.68 -6.37 18.51
C ARG A 146 -23.79 -7.06 17.50
N VAL A 147 -22.61 -6.51 17.22
CA VAL A 147 -21.69 -7.04 16.20
C VAL A 147 -20.33 -7.29 16.84
N LEU A 148 -19.74 -8.43 16.51
CA LEU A 148 -18.35 -8.77 16.76
C LEU A 148 -17.61 -8.76 15.42
N ALA A 149 -16.43 -8.14 15.41
CA ALA A 149 -15.35 -8.50 14.51
C ALA A 149 -14.22 -9.09 15.34
N ALA A 150 -13.53 -10.07 14.79
CA ALA A 150 -12.45 -10.73 15.49
C ALA A 150 -11.37 -11.20 14.52
N TYR A 151 -10.15 -11.21 15.03
CA TYR A 151 -9.00 -11.80 14.39
C TYR A 151 -8.35 -12.76 15.37
N TYR A 152 -8.18 -14.01 14.98
CA TYR A 152 -7.44 -15.00 15.76
C TYR A 152 -6.29 -15.51 14.93
N TRP A 153 -5.09 -15.55 15.50
CA TRP A 153 -3.94 -16.22 14.90
C TRP A 153 -3.67 -17.59 15.53
N ARG A 154 -4.36 -17.90 16.65
CA ARG A 154 -4.43 -19.25 17.20
C ARG A 154 -5.80 -19.48 17.82
N TYR A 155 -6.59 -20.41 17.29
CA TYR A 155 -7.95 -20.66 17.81
C TYR A 155 -8.02 -21.51 19.09
N SER A 156 -7.01 -22.32 19.45
CA SER A 156 -7.08 -23.21 20.62
C SER A 156 -5.77 -23.33 21.43
N PRO A 157 -5.71 -22.73 22.66
CA PRO A 157 -6.68 -21.78 23.18
C PRO A 157 -6.67 -20.48 22.34
N PRO A 158 -7.81 -19.78 22.24
CA PRO A 158 -7.95 -18.60 21.40
C PRO A 158 -6.98 -17.51 21.83
N VAL A 159 -6.15 -17.05 20.89
CA VAL A 159 -5.30 -15.87 20.97
C VAL A 159 -5.64 -15.04 19.75
N GLY A 160 -6.09 -13.82 20.00
CA GLY A 160 -6.78 -13.01 19.02
C GLY A 160 -7.25 -11.70 19.60
N ASP A 161 -7.43 -10.72 18.71
CA ASP A 161 -8.07 -9.46 19.00
C ASP A 161 -9.57 -9.52 18.66
N GLN A 162 -10.37 -8.80 19.44
CA GLN A 162 -11.82 -8.79 19.31
C GLN A 162 -12.35 -7.38 19.57
N ALA A 163 -13.30 -6.94 18.75
CA ALA A 163 -13.98 -5.67 18.96
C ALA A 163 -15.50 -5.80 18.85
N CYS A 164 -16.21 -5.20 19.79
CA CYS A 164 -17.67 -5.08 19.75
C CYS A 164 -18.07 -3.80 19.00
N LEU A 165 -18.32 -3.90 17.69
CA LEU A 165 -18.45 -2.77 16.76
C LEU A 165 -19.89 -2.24 16.63
N GLY A 166 -20.58 -2.19 17.76
CA GLY A 166 -22.03 -1.99 17.85
C GLY A 166 -22.58 -0.74 17.19
N ASP A 167 -21.89 0.40 17.16
CA ASP A 167 -22.36 1.61 16.46
C ASP A 167 -21.60 1.87 15.15
N SER A 168 -20.45 1.21 14.93
CA SER A 168 -19.67 1.31 13.68
C SER A 168 -20.33 0.55 12.51
N TYR A 169 -21.24 -0.38 12.80
CA TYR A 169 -22.00 -1.13 11.78
C TYR A 169 -23.40 -0.51 11.58
N PRO A 170 -24.09 -0.78 10.46
CA PRO A 170 -25.47 -0.33 10.25
C PRO A 170 -26.41 -0.84 11.34
N LYS A 171 -27.14 0.04 12.02
CA LYS A 171 -28.13 -0.34 13.06
C LYS A 171 -29.24 -1.23 12.52
N ASP A 172 -29.53 -1.08 11.25
CA ASP A 172 -30.45 -1.92 10.51
C ASP A 172 -29.70 -2.71 9.45
N MET A 173 -29.29 -3.92 9.81
CA MET A 173 -28.56 -4.81 8.90
C MET A 173 -29.50 -5.52 7.91
N THR A 174 -30.78 -5.13 7.85
CA THR A 174 -31.78 -5.72 6.93
C THR A 174 -31.75 -5.08 5.53
N GLU A 175 -30.95 -4.04 5.35
CA GLU A 175 -30.57 -3.51 4.04
C GLU A 175 -29.30 -4.18 3.50
N TRP A 176 -29.08 -4.06 2.19
CA TRP A 176 -27.89 -4.60 1.55
C TRP A 176 -26.69 -3.75 1.93
N HIS A 177 -25.69 -4.39 2.51
CA HIS A 177 -24.41 -3.77 2.84
C HIS A 177 -23.28 -4.68 2.41
N GLU A 178 -22.17 -4.08 1.97
CA GLU A 178 -20.93 -4.81 1.79
C GLU A 178 -20.17 -4.85 3.12
N TYR A 179 -19.72 -6.04 3.50
CA TYR A 179 -18.83 -6.26 4.64
C TYR A 179 -17.54 -6.84 4.10
N SER A 180 -16.40 -6.25 4.44
CA SER A 180 -15.11 -6.71 3.93
C SER A 180 -14.01 -6.67 4.98
N ALA A 181 -12.99 -7.48 4.75
CA ALA A 181 -11.71 -7.36 5.42
C ALA A 181 -10.60 -7.17 4.38
N GLU A 182 -9.63 -6.33 4.70
CA GLU A 182 -8.40 -6.17 3.93
C GLU A 182 -7.19 -6.53 4.77
N PHE A 183 -6.25 -7.24 4.15
CA PHE A 183 -5.01 -7.62 4.78
C PHE A 183 -3.93 -7.92 3.75
N THR A 184 -2.69 -7.67 4.12
CA THR A 184 -1.53 -8.22 3.42
C THR A 184 -1.26 -9.64 3.92
N TYR A 185 -1.14 -10.60 3.02
CA TYR A 185 -0.87 -11.98 3.42
C TYR A 185 0.61 -12.18 3.70
N MET A 186 0.99 -12.44 4.95
CA MET A 186 2.40 -12.59 5.34
C MET A 186 2.92 -14.04 5.26
N GLY A 187 2.13 -14.94 4.66
CA GLY A 187 2.47 -16.34 4.56
C GLY A 187 2.18 -17.17 5.82
N PRO A 188 2.36 -18.50 5.72
CA PRO A 188 2.09 -19.42 6.82
C PRO A 188 3.16 -19.36 7.90
N GLY A 189 2.78 -19.03 9.14
CA GLY A 189 3.75 -18.86 10.21
C GLY A 189 3.15 -18.60 11.59
N GLN A 190 4.01 -18.13 12.51
CA GLN A 190 3.51 -17.39 13.68
C GLN A 190 3.15 -15.98 13.24
N ASP A 191 2.25 -15.38 13.99
CA ASP A 191 1.77 -14.02 13.79
C ASP A 191 2.94 -13.02 13.69
N PRO A 192 3.09 -12.31 12.54
CA PRO A 192 4.22 -11.42 12.29
C PRO A 192 4.21 -10.19 13.22
N ALA A 193 3.07 -9.87 13.84
CA ALA A 193 2.94 -8.77 14.81
C ALA A 193 3.87 -8.89 16.03
N ALA A 194 4.40 -10.08 16.32
CA ALA A 194 5.42 -10.25 17.34
C ALA A 194 6.76 -9.54 17.00
N GLU A 195 6.99 -9.27 15.71
CA GLU A 195 8.20 -8.62 15.19
C GLU A 195 7.89 -7.19 14.70
N ALA A 196 6.78 -7.00 13.97
CA ALA A 196 6.31 -5.68 13.51
C ALA A 196 4.80 -5.69 13.17
N PRO A 197 4.04 -4.59 13.38
CA PRO A 197 2.60 -4.55 13.08
C PRO A 197 2.33 -4.74 11.58
N PHE A 198 1.26 -5.45 11.22
CA PHE A 198 0.75 -5.61 9.86
C PHE A 198 -0.77 -5.65 9.89
N PRO A 199 -1.50 -4.58 9.56
CA PRO A 199 -2.89 -4.50 9.95
C PRO A 199 -3.83 -5.36 9.11
N THR A 200 -4.78 -6.02 9.79
CA THR A 200 -6.03 -6.49 9.17
C THR A 200 -7.13 -5.47 9.46
N ARG A 201 -7.76 -4.93 8.41
CA ARG A 201 -8.76 -3.88 8.48
C ARG A 201 -10.14 -4.41 8.10
N PHE A 202 -11.18 -3.86 8.70
CA PHE A 202 -12.56 -4.30 8.54
C PHE A 202 -13.42 -3.13 8.09
N PHE A 203 -14.21 -3.32 7.03
CA PHE A 203 -15.00 -2.24 6.43
C PHE A 203 -16.48 -2.61 6.33
N VAL A 204 -17.31 -1.55 6.35
CA VAL A 204 -18.70 -1.62 5.90
C VAL A 204 -18.93 -0.56 4.85
N ASP A 205 -19.40 -0.97 3.67
CA ASP A 205 -19.63 -0.11 2.51
C ASP A 205 -18.40 0.78 2.20
N GLY A 206 -17.20 0.20 2.27
CA GLY A 206 -15.92 0.87 2.01
C GLY A 206 -15.41 1.77 3.15
N VAL A 207 -16.13 1.90 4.26
CA VAL A 207 -15.70 2.70 5.43
C VAL A 207 -15.06 1.78 6.46
N GLU A 208 -13.81 2.06 6.84
CA GLU A 208 -13.11 1.30 7.89
C GLU A 208 -13.87 1.45 9.23
N THR A 209 -14.13 0.32 9.87
CA THR A 209 -14.86 0.23 11.15
C THR A 209 -13.97 -0.18 12.31
N TRP A 210 -12.91 -0.95 12.02
CA TRP A 210 -11.95 -1.47 12.97
C TRP A 210 -10.72 -2.03 12.27
N SER A 211 -9.60 -2.07 12.97
CA SER A 211 -8.37 -2.71 12.55
C SER A 211 -7.65 -3.32 13.76
N THR A 212 -6.77 -4.27 13.47
CA THR A 212 -5.86 -4.93 14.41
C THR A 212 -4.48 -4.91 13.78
N ASP A 213 -3.41 -4.87 14.56
CA ASP A 213 -2.02 -4.78 14.09
C ASP A 213 -1.48 -6.12 13.56
N HIS A 214 -2.36 -7.05 13.23
CA HIS A 214 -2.05 -8.44 12.95
C HIS A 214 -2.53 -8.86 11.56
N ALA A 215 -1.66 -9.57 10.82
CA ALA A 215 -1.94 -10.07 9.48
C ALA A 215 -2.22 -11.59 9.51
N PRO A 216 -3.12 -12.10 8.66
CA PRO A 216 -3.52 -13.49 8.69
C PRO A 216 -2.41 -14.41 8.20
N VAL A 217 -2.13 -15.42 9.02
CA VAL A 217 -1.14 -16.44 8.71
C VAL A 217 -1.68 -17.58 7.84
N SER A 218 -3.01 -17.69 7.64
CA SER A 218 -3.60 -18.84 6.91
C SER A 218 -5.11 -18.67 6.53
N PRO A 219 -5.62 -17.59 5.93
CA PRO A 219 -7.07 -17.39 5.79
C PRO A 219 -7.67 -18.14 4.58
N GLU A 220 -7.48 -19.47 4.47
CA GLU A 220 -7.66 -20.24 3.24
C GLU A 220 -9.12 -20.46 2.79
N LYS A 221 -10.05 -20.59 3.74
CA LYS A 221 -11.45 -20.98 3.47
C LYS A 221 -12.43 -19.91 3.92
N ILE A 222 -13.33 -19.55 3.01
CA ILE A 222 -14.43 -18.63 3.27
C ILE A 222 -15.68 -19.38 3.71
N ARG A 223 -16.37 -18.82 4.69
CA ARG A 223 -17.55 -19.38 5.34
C ARG A 223 -18.71 -18.38 5.34
N LEU A 224 -19.89 -18.89 5.06
CA LEU A 224 -21.16 -18.18 5.20
C LEU A 224 -22.02 -18.97 6.17
N GLN A 225 -22.52 -18.31 7.21
CA GLN A 225 -23.17 -19.02 8.30
C GLN A 225 -24.35 -18.24 8.88
N VAL A 226 -25.37 -18.98 9.34
CA VAL A 226 -26.45 -18.46 10.18
C VAL A 226 -26.74 -19.46 11.30
N LYS A 227 -26.10 -19.33 12.46
CA LYS A 227 -26.27 -20.29 13.59
C LYS A 227 -27.32 -19.87 14.60
N ARG A 228 -27.85 -20.82 15.37
CA ARG A 228 -28.46 -20.56 16.69
C ARG A 228 -27.49 -20.94 17.81
N ASN A 229 -27.70 -20.33 18.97
CA ASN A 229 -27.04 -20.73 20.22
C ASN A 229 -27.61 -22.04 20.78
N CYS A 230 -27.45 -23.13 20.05
CA CYS A 230 -27.58 -24.51 20.54
C CYS A 230 -26.20 -25.19 20.44
N PRO A 231 -25.90 -26.17 21.32
CA PRO A 231 -24.72 -27.01 21.18
C PRO A 231 -24.61 -27.61 19.77
N ASP A 232 -23.38 -27.76 19.26
CA ASP A 232 -23.14 -28.25 17.90
C ASP A 232 -23.73 -29.65 17.67
N GLU A 233 -23.82 -30.50 18.71
CA GLU A 233 -24.41 -31.83 18.60
C GLU A 233 -25.93 -31.81 18.36
N GLU A 234 -26.60 -30.70 18.67
CA GLU A 234 -28.04 -30.50 18.44
C GLU A 234 -28.34 -29.91 17.05
N GLN A 235 -27.31 -29.44 16.35
CA GLN A 235 -27.43 -28.89 15.00
C GLN A 235 -27.43 -30.02 13.94
N PRO A 236 -28.11 -29.86 12.79
CA PRO A 236 -28.95 -28.73 12.37
C PRO A 236 -30.39 -28.81 12.90
N SER A 237 -30.70 -29.79 13.75
CA SER A 237 -32.07 -30.11 14.16
C SER A 237 -32.71 -29.01 15.01
N CYS A 238 -31.92 -28.39 15.88
CA CYS A 238 -32.38 -27.29 16.72
C CYS A 238 -32.93 -26.13 15.89
N GLY A 239 -32.51 -25.91 14.64
CA GLY A 239 -33.02 -24.90 13.70
C GLY A 239 -34.35 -25.20 13.00
N GLN A 240 -34.83 -26.45 13.00
CA GLN A 240 -35.95 -26.90 12.13
C GLN A 240 -37.27 -26.16 12.38
N THR A 241 -37.53 -25.79 13.63
CA THR A 241 -38.75 -25.09 14.04
C THR A 241 -38.60 -23.57 14.06
N SER A 242 -37.46 -23.04 13.57
CA SER A 242 -37.16 -21.62 13.67
C SER A 242 -38.08 -20.77 12.80
N THR A 243 -38.64 -19.72 13.40
CA THR A 243 -39.28 -18.61 12.69
C THR A 243 -38.37 -17.40 12.57
N SER A 244 -37.08 -17.53 12.95
CA SER A 244 -36.12 -16.43 12.79
C SER A 244 -35.86 -16.15 11.31
N PRO A 245 -35.65 -14.88 10.92
CA PRO A 245 -35.49 -14.52 9.53
C PRO A 245 -34.16 -15.05 8.95
N SER A 246 -34.11 -15.18 7.63
CA SER A 246 -32.94 -15.60 6.88
C SER A 246 -31.90 -14.48 6.74
N MET A 247 -30.64 -14.85 6.58
CA MET A 247 -29.64 -14.02 5.92
C MET A 247 -29.80 -14.18 4.40
N TYR A 248 -29.51 -13.13 3.65
CA TYR A 248 -29.37 -13.21 2.20
C TYR A 248 -27.95 -12.79 1.81
N VAL A 249 -27.36 -13.52 0.86
CA VAL A 249 -26.03 -13.27 0.32
C VAL A 249 -26.18 -13.03 -1.17
N ASP A 250 -25.77 -11.85 -1.63
CA ASP A 250 -25.84 -11.44 -3.02
C ASP A 250 -24.54 -11.79 -3.77
N GLN A 251 -23.41 -11.49 -3.13
CA GLN A 251 -22.10 -11.68 -3.73
C GLN A 251 -21.06 -12.02 -2.66
N VAL A 252 -20.10 -12.86 -3.03
CA VAL A 252 -18.82 -13.04 -2.31
C VAL A 252 -17.68 -12.78 -3.28
N ARG A 253 -16.71 -11.96 -2.87
CA ARG A 253 -15.60 -11.54 -3.71
C ARG A 253 -14.26 -11.63 -2.98
N VAL A 254 -13.21 -11.93 -3.72
CA VAL A 254 -11.82 -11.80 -3.32
C VAL A 254 -11.08 -11.04 -4.41
N GLU A 255 -10.39 -9.98 -4.04
CA GLU A 255 -9.64 -9.12 -4.96
C GLU A 255 -8.24 -8.89 -4.42
N LYS A 256 -7.24 -8.79 -5.30
CA LYS A 256 -5.99 -8.10 -4.97
C LYS A 256 -6.26 -6.60 -5.00
N VAL A 257 -5.79 -5.87 -4.01
CA VAL A 257 -5.95 -4.42 -3.89
C VAL A 257 -4.59 -3.77 -3.60
N SER A 258 -4.37 -2.51 -4.00
CA SER A 258 -3.16 -1.76 -3.63
C SER A 258 -3.11 -1.52 -2.13
N ARG A 259 -1.91 -1.21 -1.61
CA ARG A 259 -1.68 -0.93 -0.18
C ARG A 259 -1.75 0.55 0.20
N GLN A 260 -2.05 1.46 -0.71
CA GLN A 260 -1.92 2.93 -0.57
C GLN A 260 -1.90 3.53 0.84
N SER A 261 -0.88 4.35 1.05
CA SER A 261 -0.83 5.37 2.09
C SER A 261 -1.99 6.36 1.88
N THR A 262 -2.96 6.29 2.78
CA THR A 262 -4.12 7.19 2.93
C THR A 262 -5.22 7.09 1.85
N ALA A 263 -6.43 7.54 2.23
CA ALA A 263 -7.56 7.60 1.31
C ALA A 263 -7.32 8.68 0.25
N PRO A 264 -7.59 8.42 -1.05
CA PRO A 264 -7.28 9.36 -2.11
C PRO A 264 -8.03 10.70 -1.92
N PRO A 265 -7.38 11.84 -2.20
CA PRO A 265 -5.99 11.98 -2.65
C PRO A 265 -4.95 11.70 -1.55
N ALA A 266 -3.73 11.29 -1.92
CA ALA A 266 -2.66 11.05 -0.94
C ALA A 266 -2.21 12.33 -0.19
N ASP A 267 -1.66 12.15 1.01
CA ASP A 267 -1.05 13.23 1.79
C ASP A 267 0.15 13.84 1.03
N VAL A 268 0.43 15.12 1.28
CA VAL A 268 1.67 15.79 0.81
C VAL A 268 2.37 16.35 2.03
N VAL A 269 3.61 15.90 2.28
CA VAL A 269 4.38 16.26 3.47
C VAL A 269 5.50 17.24 3.09
N ALA A 270 5.38 18.47 3.57
CA ALA A 270 6.45 19.45 3.48
C ALA A 270 7.24 19.49 4.78
N VAL A 271 8.51 19.11 4.73
CA VAL A 271 9.44 19.20 5.87
C VAL A 271 10.29 20.46 5.72
N GLN A 272 10.29 21.30 6.75
CA GLN A 272 11.16 22.45 6.86
C GLN A 272 12.27 22.19 7.88
N GLU A 273 13.52 22.27 7.46
CA GLU A 273 14.71 22.24 8.30
C GLU A 273 15.38 23.63 8.34
N PRO A 274 14.90 24.55 9.19
CA PRO A 274 15.51 25.87 9.32
C PRO A 274 16.83 25.79 10.12
N VAL A 275 17.79 26.67 9.78
CA VAL A 275 19.07 26.83 10.49
C VAL A 275 18.89 27.01 12.01
N THR A 276 17.76 27.59 12.43
CA THR A 276 17.36 27.72 13.83
C THR A 276 15.87 27.44 13.96
N GLY A 277 15.45 26.71 15.01
CA GLY A 277 14.02 26.49 15.29
C GLY A 277 13.56 25.03 15.27
N GLY A 278 14.47 24.09 14.97
CA GLY A 278 14.16 22.67 14.86
C GLY A 278 13.40 22.33 13.58
N VAL A 279 13.43 21.06 13.20
CA VAL A 279 12.75 20.57 11.99
C VAL A 279 11.23 20.58 12.21
N GLN A 280 10.45 20.95 11.21
CA GLN A 280 8.99 20.96 11.24
C GLN A 280 8.41 20.22 10.05
N ALA A 281 7.36 19.43 10.27
CA ALA A 281 6.56 18.85 9.20
C ALA A 281 5.23 19.60 9.07
N HIS A 282 4.81 19.82 7.84
CA HIS A 282 3.54 20.39 7.44
C HIS A 282 2.85 19.41 6.49
N VAL A 283 1.92 18.62 7.04
CA VAL A 283 1.14 17.65 6.28
C VAL A 283 -0.10 18.36 5.74
N LEU A 284 -0.20 18.45 4.42
CA LEU A 284 -1.34 19.06 3.74
C LEU A 284 -2.53 18.09 3.74
N ASP A 285 -3.73 18.61 3.97
CA ASP A 285 -4.95 17.81 4.05
C ASP A 285 -5.56 17.57 2.66
N PRO A 286 -5.49 16.34 2.11
CA PRO A 286 -6.05 16.04 0.80
C PRO A 286 -7.57 16.16 0.74
N ALA A 287 -8.28 15.93 1.85
CA ALA A 287 -9.75 16.10 1.91
C ALA A 287 -10.18 17.56 1.70
N SER A 288 -9.26 18.50 1.90
CA SER A 288 -9.44 19.93 1.63
C SER A 288 -8.94 20.37 0.24
N SER A 289 -8.53 19.43 -0.62
CA SER A 289 -7.71 19.70 -1.81
C SER A 289 -6.47 20.53 -1.45
N TYR A 290 -5.82 20.15 -0.35
CA TYR A 290 -4.62 20.78 0.22
C TYR A 290 -4.77 22.24 0.65
N ALA A 291 -6.00 22.75 0.80
CA ALA A 291 -6.28 24.10 1.27
C ALA A 291 -6.08 24.30 2.79
N SER A 292 -5.92 23.21 3.55
CA SER A 292 -5.55 23.21 4.97
C SER A 292 -4.46 22.18 5.29
N PHE A 293 -4.00 22.19 6.54
CA PHE A 293 -3.07 21.19 7.06
C PHE A 293 -3.83 20.16 7.91
N SER A 294 -3.57 18.87 7.70
CA SER A 294 -4.03 17.81 8.58
C SER A 294 -3.17 17.75 9.84
N ASN A 295 -1.87 18.06 9.70
CA ASN A 295 -0.92 18.15 10.79
C ASN A 295 0.15 19.23 10.55
N GLN A 296 0.54 19.91 11.62
CA GLN A 296 1.74 20.76 11.65
C GLN A 296 2.46 20.51 12.97
N THR A 297 3.66 19.96 12.90
CA THR A 297 4.37 19.52 14.10
C THR A 297 5.87 19.77 14.00
N ALA A 298 6.51 19.98 15.14
CA ALA A 298 7.96 19.87 15.23
C ALA A 298 8.35 18.39 15.21
N LEU A 299 9.32 18.03 14.38
CA LEU A 299 9.88 16.69 14.37
C LEU A 299 10.92 16.56 15.49
N PRO A 300 10.95 15.44 16.24
CA PRO A 300 11.94 15.17 17.28
C PRO A 300 13.38 14.92 16.76
N LEU A 301 13.80 15.61 15.70
CA LEU A 301 15.14 15.55 15.11
C LEU A 301 16.02 16.67 15.66
N THR A 302 17.20 16.31 16.17
CA THR A 302 18.12 17.24 16.83
C THR A 302 19.33 17.65 15.99
N ASP A 303 19.65 16.88 14.96
CA ASP A 303 20.75 17.13 14.03
C ASP A 303 20.27 17.95 12.81
N GLN A 304 21.18 18.27 11.89
CA GLN A 304 20.92 19.03 10.67
C GLN A 304 21.50 18.31 9.46
N GLY A 305 20.94 18.56 8.27
CA GLY A 305 21.36 17.94 7.02
C GLY A 305 20.66 16.61 6.76
N TRP A 306 19.48 16.41 7.34
CA TRP A 306 18.64 15.25 7.05
C TRP A 306 18.13 15.32 5.61
N ARG A 307 18.04 14.15 4.98
CA ARG A 307 17.31 13.95 3.72
C ARG A 307 16.02 13.23 4.06
N TYR A 308 14.94 13.65 3.42
CA TYR A 308 13.61 13.15 3.73
C TYR A 308 13.05 12.38 2.56
N ALA A 309 12.39 11.28 2.87
CA ALA A 309 11.44 10.57 2.03
C ALA A 309 10.22 10.25 2.89
N THR A 310 9.19 9.72 2.26
CA THR A 310 7.89 9.48 2.86
C THR A 310 7.33 8.21 2.24
N GLY A 311 6.52 7.50 3.02
CA GLY A 311 6.06 6.14 2.70
C GLY A 311 5.37 5.51 3.91
N ASP A 312 4.76 4.34 3.75
CA ASP A 312 4.09 3.57 4.80
C ASP A 312 5.04 2.53 5.41
N PHE A 313 5.84 2.92 6.42
CA PHE A 313 6.85 2.03 6.99
C PHE A 313 6.25 0.86 7.72
N ASP A 314 5.10 1.06 8.38
CA ASP A 314 4.51 0.06 9.25
C ASP A 314 3.25 -0.63 8.73
N GLY A 315 2.83 -0.30 7.51
CA GLY A 315 1.67 -0.89 6.85
C GLY A 315 0.35 -0.30 7.33
N ASP A 316 0.39 0.76 8.14
CA ASP A 316 -0.79 1.40 8.70
C ASP A 316 -1.49 2.37 7.72
N ARG A 317 -1.03 2.41 6.47
CA ARG A 317 -1.58 3.25 5.40
C ARG A 317 -1.63 4.72 5.79
N VAL A 318 -0.78 5.17 6.70
CA VAL A 318 -0.57 6.57 6.98
C VAL A 318 0.85 6.90 6.58
N THR A 319 1.03 7.98 5.83
CA THR A 319 2.36 8.40 5.41
C THR A 319 3.25 8.69 6.63
N ASP A 320 4.34 7.92 6.74
CA ASP A 320 5.45 8.13 7.66
C ASP A 320 6.53 9.00 7.03
N VAL A 321 7.42 9.55 7.86
CA VAL A 321 8.59 10.32 7.38
C VAL A 321 9.88 9.57 7.67
N TYR A 322 10.61 9.22 6.60
CA TYR A 322 11.95 8.68 6.63
C TYR A 322 12.94 9.83 6.63
N ALA A 323 13.76 9.90 7.67
CA ALA A 323 14.84 10.88 7.78
C ALA A 323 16.19 10.15 7.75
N ALA A 324 16.99 10.40 6.72
CA ALA A 324 18.33 9.84 6.56
C ALA A 324 19.41 10.92 6.73
N LEU A 325 20.40 10.67 7.58
CA LEU A 325 21.54 11.55 7.82
C LEU A 325 22.85 10.83 7.47
N PRO A 326 23.42 11.08 6.27
CA PRO A 326 24.72 10.52 5.89
C PRO A 326 25.85 11.05 6.78
N GLU A 327 26.61 10.15 7.41
CA GLU A 327 27.68 10.50 8.36
C GLU A 327 29.09 10.49 7.73
N GLY A 328 29.18 10.05 6.47
CA GLY A 328 30.44 9.79 5.78
C GLY A 328 30.96 8.36 6.04
N GLY A 329 31.99 7.94 5.30
CA GLY A 329 32.57 6.60 5.47
C GLY A 329 31.64 5.42 5.08
N GLY A 330 30.55 5.69 4.37
CA GLY A 330 29.58 4.67 3.94
C GLY A 330 28.49 4.35 4.97
N THR A 331 28.26 5.21 5.96
CA THR A 331 27.17 5.06 6.94
C THR A 331 26.18 6.21 6.89
N ALA A 332 24.94 5.93 7.28
CA ALA A 332 23.92 6.93 7.56
C ALA A 332 23.06 6.51 8.76
N GLN A 333 22.62 7.48 9.56
CA GLN A 333 21.52 7.26 10.49
C GLN A 333 20.20 7.34 9.73
N VAL A 334 19.28 6.44 10.02
CA VAL A 334 17.91 6.48 9.49
C VAL A 334 16.95 6.47 10.66
N LYS A 335 16.01 7.40 10.67
CA LYS A 335 14.93 7.47 11.65
C LYS A 335 13.61 7.56 10.89
N VAL A 336 12.64 6.76 11.28
CA VAL A 336 11.29 6.82 10.70
C VAL A 336 10.33 7.35 11.75
N LEU A 337 9.54 8.36 11.37
CA LEU A 337 8.57 9.02 12.23
C LEU A 337 7.16 8.59 11.85
N ASP A 338 6.40 8.20 12.87
CA ASP A 338 5.05 7.62 12.77
C ASP A 338 3.99 8.67 12.38
N GLY A 339 3.40 8.51 11.20
CA GLY A 339 2.34 9.33 10.64
C GLY A 339 1.06 9.29 11.49
N SER A 340 0.62 8.12 11.92
CA SER A 340 -0.55 7.95 12.81
C SER A 340 -0.34 8.60 14.18
N GLY A 341 0.92 8.64 14.63
CA GLY A 341 1.41 9.36 15.79
C GLY A 341 1.58 10.88 15.59
N PHE A 342 1.07 11.45 14.48
CA PHE A 342 1.26 12.84 14.08
C PHE A 342 2.74 13.24 13.98
N LEU A 343 3.61 12.32 13.55
CA LEU A 343 5.06 12.47 13.39
C LEU A 343 5.80 12.88 14.68
N ARG A 344 5.27 12.50 15.85
CA ARG A 344 5.88 12.78 17.17
C ARG A 344 6.65 11.61 17.75
N LEU A 345 6.40 10.41 17.24
CA LEU A 345 6.99 9.16 17.68
C LEU A 345 7.90 8.62 16.58
N PHE A 346 8.85 7.78 16.98
CA PHE A 346 9.71 7.08 16.05
C PHE A 346 9.25 5.63 15.97
N LEU A 347 9.10 5.13 14.74
CA LEU A 347 8.90 3.71 14.46
C LEU A 347 10.23 2.96 14.51
N THR A 348 11.32 3.56 14.00
CA THR A 348 12.65 2.96 14.04
C THR A 348 13.79 3.96 14.14
N HIS A 349 14.93 3.46 14.64
CA HIS A 349 16.23 4.12 14.62
C HIS A 349 17.27 3.10 14.14
N ALA A 350 17.81 3.33 12.95
CA ALA A 350 18.77 2.43 12.33
C ALA A 350 20.08 3.15 12.00
N THR A 351 21.14 2.35 11.87
CA THR A 351 22.36 2.76 11.18
C THR A 351 22.51 1.83 9.99
N ILE A 352 22.51 2.40 8.79
CA ILE A 352 22.72 1.65 7.56
C ILE A 352 24.20 1.74 7.17
N VAL A 353 24.69 0.68 6.53
CA VAL A 353 26.07 0.60 6.03
C VAL A 353 26.03 0.20 4.57
N GLN A 354 26.47 1.11 3.71
CA GLN A 354 26.67 0.85 2.30
C GLN A 354 28.17 0.97 1.99
N ARG A 355 28.77 -0.17 1.61
CA ARG A 355 30.23 -0.33 1.51
C ARG A 355 30.85 0.50 0.39
N ASP A 356 30.01 1.07 -0.46
CA ASP A 356 30.37 1.69 -1.72
C ASP A 356 30.45 3.22 -1.59
N THR A 357 30.57 3.78 -0.38
CA THR A 357 30.92 5.20 -0.11
C THR A 357 30.05 6.31 -0.74
N ARG A 358 28.92 6.01 -1.38
CA ARG A 358 28.13 6.99 -2.16
C ARG A 358 26.88 7.56 -1.47
N LEU A 359 26.58 7.16 -0.23
CA LEU A 359 25.47 7.74 0.57
C LEU A 359 25.50 9.28 0.64
N GLY A 360 26.69 9.88 0.62
CA GLY A 360 26.83 11.34 0.62
C GLY A 360 26.27 12.04 -0.63
N ARG A 361 26.01 11.32 -1.72
CA ARG A 361 25.44 11.84 -2.98
C ARG A 361 24.13 11.15 -3.39
N ALA A 362 23.79 10.04 -2.74
CA ALA A 362 22.58 9.29 -3.05
C ALA A 362 21.30 10.08 -2.75
N GLN A 363 20.28 9.87 -3.57
CA GLN A 363 18.91 10.21 -3.22
C GLN A 363 18.33 9.08 -2.36
N PHE A 364 17.38 9.44 -1.50
CA PHE A 364 16.64 8.48 -0.70
C PHE A 364 15.18 8.57 -1.12
N ALA A 365 14.55 7.42 -1.28
CA ALA A 365 13.11 7.27 -1.48
C ALA A 365 12.61 6.16 -0.54
N ALA A 366 11.30 6.04 -0.38
CA ALA A 366 10.68 4.94 0.33
C ALA A 366 9.59 4.33 -0.54
N GLY A 367 9.49 3.00 -0.53
CA GLY A 367 8.49 2.28 -1.32
C GLY A 367 8.62 0.77 -1.14
N ASP A 368 7.52 0.04 -1.27
CA ASP A 368 7.43 -1.39 -1.00
C ASP A 368 8.05 -2.21 -2.15
N TYR A 369 9.34 -2.53 -2.06
CA TYR A 369 10.03 -3.24 -3.15
C TYR A 369 9.73 -4.74 -3.14
N ASP A 370 9.68 -5.35 -1.95
CA ASP A 370 9.54 -6.79 -1.83
C ASP A 370 8.06 -7.26 -1.83
N GLY A 371 7.15 -6.30 -1.78
CA GLY A 371 5.72 -6.50 -1.80
C GLY A 371 5.18 -6.87 -0.44
N ASP A 372 5.95 -6.86 0.66
CA ASP A 372 5.45 -7.19 2.01
C ASP A 372 4.51 -6.11 2.59
N GLY A 373 4.43 -5.01 1.84
CA GLY A 373 3.60 -3.85 2.02
C GLY A 373 4.24 -2.74 2.86
N ARG A 374 5.38 -2.98 3.48
CA ARG A 374 6.11 -1.94 4.22
C ARG A 374 7.04 -1.25 3.26
N ASP A 375 7.04 0.07 3.29
CA ASP A 375 7.91 0.81 2.41
C ASP A 375 9.38 0.63 2.83
N ASP A 376 10.17 0.08 1.92
CA ASP A 376 11.60 -0.13 2.12
C ASP A 376 12.37 1.16 1.93
N LEU A 377 13.64 1.19 2.37
CA LEU A 377 14.50 2.34 2.11
C LEU A 377 15.28 2.15 0.81
N TRP A 378 15.00 3.01 -0.16
CA TRP A 378 15.70 3.04 -1.44
C TRP A 378 16.86 4.03 -1.40
N VAL A 379 18.04 3.57 -1.78
CA VAL A 379 19.26 4.36 -1.90
C VAL A 379 19.62 4.43 -3.38
N VAL A 380 19.40 5.60 -3.98
CA VAL A 380 19.54 5.81 -5.43
C VAL A 380 20.84 6.58 -5.73
N ASP A 381 21.74 5.94 -6.46
CA ASP A 381 23.00 6.51 -6.95
C ASP A 381 22.87 6.87 -8.43
N LEU A 382 22.71 8.16 -8.73
CA LEU A 382 22.47 8.66 -10.09
C LEU A 382 23.64 8.40 -11.06
N ASP A 383 24.84 8.05 -10.56
CA ASP A 383 25.99 7.68 -11.40
C ASP A 383 26.83 6.56 -10.75
N ARG A 384 26.27 5.35 -10.81
CA ARG A 384 26.97 4.09 -10.55
C ARG A 384 27.73 3.62 -11.78
N ASP A 385 28.88 4.22 -11.99
CA ASP A 385 29.83 3.85 -13.06
C ASP A 385 29.19 3.94 -14.46
N GLY A 386 28.47 5.03 -14.71
CA GLY A 386 27.76 5.30 -15.97
C GLY A 386 26.33 4.79 -16.03
N HIS A 387 25.82 4.18 -14.97
CA HIS A 387 24.44 3.70 -14.86
C HIS A 387 23.77 4.28 -13.61
N LEU A 388 22.45 4.35 -13.61
CA LEU A 388 21.70 4.57 -12.37
C LEU A 388 21.82 3.31 -11.50
N GLY A 389 22.28 3.47 -10.27
CA GLY A 389 22.38 2.40 -9.27
C GLY A 389 21.28 2.51 -8.23
N VAL A 390 20.75 1.37 -7.81
CA VAL A 390 19.73 1.29 -6.76
C VAL A 390 20.15 0.21 -5.78
N SER A 391 20.08 0.54 -4.50
CA SER A 391 20.05 -0.47 -3.44
C SER A 391 18.81 -0.29 -2.59
N VAL A 392 18.17 -1.39 -2.21
CA VAL A 392 16.96 -1.39 -1.41
C VAL A 392 17.22 -2.11 -0.09
N LEU A 393 16.90 -1.46 1.02
CA LEU A 393 17.08 -1.99 2.37
C LEU A 393 15.74 -2.28 3.02
N ASP A 394 15.62 -3.50 3.55
CA ASP A 394 14.41 -4.11 4.08
C ASP A 394 13.92 -3.41 5.36
N ALA A 395 12.71 -2.83 5.31
CA ALA A 395 12.08 -2.16 6.45
C ALA A 395 11.79 -3.11 7.62
N SER A 396 11.34 -4.35 7.35
CA SER A 396 11.00 -5.37 8.35
C SER A 396 12.19 -5.73 9.24
N THR A 397 13.41 -5.59 8.72
CA THR A 397 14.66 -5.86 9.46
C THR A 397 15.31 -4.61 10.06
N GLY A 398 14.66 -3.46 9.98
CA GLY A 398 15.27 -2.17 10.37
C GLY A 398 16.43 -1.79 9.45
N PHE A 399 16.26 -2.02 8.14
CA PHE A 399 17.21 -1.72 7.07
C PHE A 399 18.55 -2.48 7.19
N GLN A 400 18.54 -3.69 7.76
CA GLN A 400 19.75 -4.50 7.97
C GLN A 400 19.93 -5.59 6.90
N THR A 401 18.87 -5.95 6.18
CA THR A 401 18.90 -6.80 5.00
C THR A 401 18.85 -5.93 3.75
N GLU A 402 19.67 -6.27 2.76
CA GLU A 402 19.61 -5.68 1.41
C GLU A 402 18.77 -6.59 0.52
N LEU A 403 17.66 -6.06 0.02
CA LEU A 403 16.72 -6.77 -0.86
C LEU A 403 17.19 -6.73 -2.32
N SER A 404 17.85 -5.63 -2.68
CA SER A 404 18.37 -5.41 -4.03
C SER A 404 19.62 -4.55 -3.99
N ASP A 405 20.55 -4.84 -4.91
CA ASP A 405 21.69 -4.00 -5.24
C ASP A 405 22.00 -4.14 -6.73
N ALA A 406 21.54 -3.18 -7.52
CA ALA A 406 21.49 -3.27 -8.97
C ALA A 406 22.04 -2.03 -9.65
N ALA A 407 22.74 -2.23 -10.78
CA ALA A 407 22.84 -1.23 -11.81
C ALA A 407 21.64 -1.43 -12.75
N THR A 408 20.81 -0.40 -12.90
CA THR A 408 19.57 -0.48 -13.66
C THR A 408 19.82 -0.42 -15.17
N ALA A 409 18.76 -0.64 -15.96
CA ALA A 409 18.80 -0.42 -17.41
C ALA A 409 18.93 1.07 -17.80
N ALA A 410 18.76 2.01 -16.86
CA ALA A 410 18.92 3.44 -17.12
C ALA A 410 20.39 3.88 -17.09
N PRO A 411 20.76 4.87 -17.93
CA PRO A 411 22.07 5.50 -17.88
C PRO A 411 22.23 6.31 -16.58
N ALA A 412 23.45 6.80 -16.34
CA ALA A 412 23.65 7.83 -15.33
C ALA A 412 22.77 9.06 -15.63
N LEU A 413 22.21 9.66 -14.58
CA LEU A 413 21.26 10.77 -14.69
C LEU A 413 21.86 12.06 -14.13
N ASP A 414 21.55 13.18 -14.79
CA ASP A 414 21.95 14.51 -14.33
C ASP A 414 20.99 15.01 -13.23
N PRO A 415 21.43 15.20 -11.97
CA PRO A 415 20.58 15.68 -10.88
C PRO A 415 20.01 17.09 -11.10
N ASP A 416 20.60 17.89 -11.99
CA ASP A 416 20.08 19.23 -12.33
C ASP A 416 18.93 19.18 -13.34
N ARG A 417 18.53 17.98 -13.79
CA ARG A 417 17.45 17.74 -14.77
C ARG A 417 16.48 16.65 -14.34
N TRP A 418 16.99 15.58 -13.75
CA TRP A 418 16.24 14.38 -13.41
C TRP A 418 15.89 14.33 -11.93
N GLN A 419 14.69 13.83 -11.63
CA GLN A 419 14.29 13.43 -10.30
C GLN A 419 13.82 11.98 -10.30
N VAL A 420 13.93 11.33 -9.14
CA VAL A 420 13.61 9.92 -8.96
C VAL A 420 12.65 9.77 -7.78
N THR A 421 11.65 8.90 -7.94
CA THR A 421 10.67 8.54 -6.92
C THR A 421 10.24 7.08 -7.11
N THR A 422 9.44 6.54 -6.20
CA THR A 422 9.00 5.15 -6.15
C THR A 422 7.48 5.06 -6.06
N GLY A 423 6.87 4.09 -6.73
CA GLY A 423 5.44 3.84 -6.62
C GLY A 423 4.98 2.68 -7.50
N ASP A 424 3.83 2.09 -7.21
CA ASP A 424 3.31 0.92 -7.92
C ASP A 424 2.68 1.37 -9.25
N TYR A 425 3.42 1.28 -10.37
CA TYR A 425 2.90 1.72 -11.67
C TYR A 425 1.96 0.70 -12.29
N ASP A 426 2.20 -0.61 -12.09
CA ASP A 426 1.49 -1.68 -12.77
C ASP A 426 0.56 -2.54 -11.92
N PHE A 427 0.37 -2.18 -10.65
CA PHE A 427 -0.54 -2.80 -9.69
C PHE A 427 -0.17 -4.25 -9.36
N ASP A 428 1.13 -4.58 -9.40
CA ASP A 428 1.63 -5.88 -8.97
C ASP A 428 1.85 -5.97 -7.43
N GLY A 429 1.73 -4.83 -6.74
CA GLY A 429 1.95 -4.68 -5.32
C GLY A 429 3.41 -4.43 -4.94
N ARG A 430 4.27 -4.07 -5.89
CA ARG A 430 5.64 -3.63 -5.67
C ARG A 430 5.82 -2.24 -6.24
N ASP A 431 6.55 -1.40 -5.51
CA ASP A 431 6.89 -0.08 -6.02
C ASP A 431 8.01 -0.15 -7.06
N ASP A 432 7.73 0.47 -8.20
CA ASP A 432 8.63 0.65 -9.32
C ASP A 432 9.45 1.94 -9.20
N LEU A 433 10.50 2.07 -10.02
CA LEU A 433 11.34 3.25 -10.02
C LEU A 433 10.94 4.24 -11.12
N TYR A 434 10.44 5.41 -10.72
CA TYR A 434 10.06 6.49 -11.63
C TYR A 434 11.25 7.41 -11.85
N LEU A 435 11.63 7.60 -13.11
CA LEU A 435 12.64 8.56 -13.56
C LEU A 435 11.94 9.68 -14.32
N VAL A 436 11.96 10.89 -13.75
CA VAL A 436 11.25 12.04 -14.29
C VAL A 436 12.23 13.02 -14.91
N ASP A 437 12.16 13.16 -16.23
CA ASP A 437 12.90 14.17 -16.98
C ASP A 437 12.09 15.46 -17.06
N LEU A 438 12.49 16.47 -16.28
CA LEU A 438 11.76 17.73 -16.18
C LEU A 438 11.92 18.64 -17.41
N GLN A 439 12.81 18.31 -18.35
CA GLN A 439 13.19 19.20 -19.47
C GLN A 439 13.23 18.50 -20.83
N SER A 440 12.52 17.38 -21.00
CA SER A 440 12.47 16.57 -22.22
C SER A 440 11.71 17.26 -23.37
N ASP A 441 12.43 17.78 -24.37
CA ASP A 441 11.86 18.37 -25.60
C ASP A 441 10.75 19.42 -25.36
N GLY A 442 10.89 20.22 -24.31
CA GLY A 442 9.90 21.25 -23.94
C GLY A 442 8.70 20.72 -23.14
N ARG A 443 8.74 19.46 -22.73
CA ARG A 443 7.79 18.79 -21.83
C ARG A 443 8.51 18.13 -20.66
N THR A 444 7.75 17.64 -19.70
CA THR A 444 8.23 16.63 -18.76
C THR A 444 7.99 15.24 -19.36
N ALA A 445 8.91 14.31 -19.13
CA ALA A 445 8.77 12.90 -19.51
C ALA A 445 8.97 11.98 -18.31
N VAL A 446 8.35 10.80 -18.35
CA VAL A 446 8.44 9.77 -17.33
C VAL A 446 8.96 8.49 -17.95
N HIS A 447 9.91 7.86 -17.26
CA HIS A 447 10.36 6.51 -17.52
C HIS A 447 10.21 5.68 -16.24
N VAL A 448 9.46 4.58 -16.29
CA VAL A 448 9.28 3.69 -15.12
C VAL A 448 10.04 2.40 -15.36
N LEU A 449 10.93 2.04 -14.43
CA LEU A 449 11.66 0.77 -14.42
C LEU A 449 10.98 -0.23 -13.50
N ASP A 450 10.77 -1.43 -14.04
CA ASP A 450 10.07 -2.54 -13.42
C ASP A 450 10.89 -3.16 -12.27
N ALA A 451 10.36 -3.13 -11.05
CA ALA A 451 11.00 -3.73 -9.88
C ALA A 451 11.01 -5.27 -9.90
N GLU A 452 9.95 -5.92 -10.39
CA GLU A 452 9.84 -7.39 -10.54
C GLU A 452 11.00 -7.96 -11.39
N THR A 453 11.41 -7.23 -12.43
CA THR A 453 12.53 -7.59 -13.31
C THR A 453 13.90 -7.13 -12.80
N GLY A 454 13.99 -6.61 -11.58
CA GLY A 454 15.22 -6.06 -11.00
C GLY A 454 15.72 -4.83 -11.76
N PHE A 455 14.81 -3.96 -12.20
CA PHE A 455 15.07 -2.72 -12.95
C PHE A 455 15.75 -2.93 -14.31
N THR A 456 15.54 -4.10 -14.94
CA THR A 456 16.12 -4.42 -16.25
C THR A 456 15.21 -4.11 -17.43
N THR A 457 13.93 -3.83 -17.17
CA THR A 457 12.94 -3.46 -18.19
C THR A 457 12.17 -2.20 -17.81
N PHE A 458 11.54 -1.56 -18.80
CA PHE A 458 10.71 -0.36 -18.59
C PHE A 458 9.22 -0.72 -18.69
N LEU A 459 8.40 -0.20 -17.78
CA LEU A 459 6.94 -0.25 -17.84
C LEU A 459 6.36 0.96 -18.59
N ALA A 460 7.04 2.10 -18.50
CA ALA A 460 6.65 3.31 -19.23
C ALA A 460 7.88 4.08 -19.73
N GLN A 461 7.74 4.71 -20.88
CA GLN A 461 8.66 5.70 -21.45
C GLN A 461 7.80 6.65 -22.32
N THR A 462 7.34 7.76 -21.73
CA THR A 462 6.35 8.64 -22.35
C THR A 462 6.54 10.10 -21.98
N TYR A 463 6.03 11.00 -22.83
CA TYR A 463 5.85 12.40 -22.46
C TYR A 463 4.58 12.57 -21.65
N THR A 464 4.64 13.47 -20.67
CA THR A 464 3.48 13.88 -19.88
C THR A 464 2.72 15.03 -20.54
N ALA A 465 1.56 15.40 -19.97
CA ALA A 465 0.84 16.63 -20.33
C ALA A 465 1.54 17.90 -19.80
N ALA A 466 2.47 17.77 -18.84
CA ALA A 466 3.20 18.89 -18.28
C ALA A 466 4.27 19.42 -19.26
N LEU A 467 4.39 20.75 -19.30
CA LEU A 467 5.47 21.42 -20.01
C LEU A 467 6.78 21.25 -19.24
N ALA A 468 7.92 21.50 -19.90
CA ALA A 468 9.20 21.51 -19.21
C ALA A 468 9.20 22.54 -18.07
N VAL A 469 9.76 22.14 -16.94
CA VAL A 469 9.83 22.94 -15.71
C VAL A 469 11.27 23.10 -15.22
N ASP A 470 11.46 23.99 -14.25
CA ASP A 470 12.77 24.23 -13.63
C ASP A 470 12.94 23.32 -12.38
N PRO A 471 13.88 22.36 -12.40
CA PRO A 471 14.13 21.44 -11.28
C PRO A 471 14.51 22.15 -9.97
N ALA A 472 14.99 23.39 -10.02
CA ALA A 472 15.29 24.17 -8.82
C ALA A 472 14.03 24.67 -8.09
N THR A 473 12.86 24.65 -8.75
CA THR A 473 11.60 25.18 -8.22
C THR A 473 10.45 24.17 -8.27
N TRP A 474 10.71 22.97 -8.79
CA TRP A 474 9.75 21.89 -8.87
C TRP A 474 10.30 20.64 -8.18
N SER A 475 9.44 19.95 -7.44
CA SER A 475 9.69 18.61 -6.94
C SER A 475 8.68 17.64 -7.54
N VAL A 476 9.07 16.37 -7.61
CA VAL A 476 8.22 15.27 -8.05
C VAL A 476 8.10 14.23 -6.96
N SER A 477 7.01 13.50 -7.05
CA SER A 477 6.50 12.52 -6.12
C SER A 477 5.54 11.60 -6.90
N THR A 478 5.19 10.47 -6.34
CA THR A 478 4.26 9.47 -6.84
C THR A 478 3.27 9.05 -5.77
N ALA A 479 1.99 9.09 -6.10
CA ALA A 479 0.96 8.54 -5.24
C ALA A 479 -0.31 8.32 -6.05
N ASP A 480 -1.06 7.25 -5.78
CA ASP A 480 -2.36 7.09 -6.40
C ASP A 480 -3.34 8.15 -5.89
N HIS A 481 -3.58 9.12 -6.75
CA HIS A 481 -4.35 10.30 -6.42
C HIS A 481 -5.85 10.08 -6.68
N ASN A 482 -6.23 9.02 -7.40
CA ASN A 482 -7.59 8.76 -7.84
C ASN A 482 -8.19 7.43 -7.32
N GLY A 483 -7.39 6.59 -6.64
CA GLY A 483 -7.77 5.29 -6.09
C GLY A 483 -7.90 4.17 -7.12
N ASP A 484 -7.26 4.28 -8.30
CA ASP A 484 -7.27 3.27 -9.36
C ASP A 484 -6.17 2.21 -9.23
N GLY A 485 -5.35 2.30 -8.18
CA GLY A 485 -4.30 1.37 -7.87
C GLY A 485 -2.93 1.74 -8.45
N ARG A 486 -2.86 2.63 -9.45
CA ARG A 486 -1.58 3.02 -10.05
C ARG A 486 -1.14 4.33 -9.46
N ASP A 487 0.12 4.41 -9.05
CA ASP A 487 0.63 5.65 -8.51
C ASP A 487 0.77 6.72 -9.61
N ASP A 488 0.13 7.86 -9.39
CA ASP A 488 0.10 8.99 -10.30
C ASP A 488 1.34 9.86 -10.14
N LEU A 489 1.74 10.59 -11.19
CA LEU A 489 2.83 11.55 -11.06
C LEU A 489 2.32 12.83 -10.39
N VAL A 490 2.84 13.12 -9.20
CA VAL A 490 2.58 14.37 -8.48
C VAL A 490 3.75 15.33 -8.69
N MET A 491 3.48 16.49 -9.27
CA MET A 491 4.45 17.56 -9.50
C MET A 491 4.10 18.78 -8.63
N VAL A 492 5.07 19.27 -7.86
CA VAL A 492 4.87 20.36 -6.91
C VAL A 492 5.64 21.61 -7.32
N ASN A 493 4.90 22.68 -7.66
CA ASN A 493 5.47 23.99 -7.97
C ASN A 493 5.71 24.78 -6.68
N ARG A 494 6.96 25.15 -6.42
CA ARG A 494 7.39 25.81 -5.17
C ARG A 494 7.52 27.33 -5.29
N ALA A 495 7.50 27.87 -6.51
CA ALA A 495 7.86 29.27 -6.82
C ALA A 495 6.68 30.25 -6.89
N GLY A 496 5.44 29.77 -6.74
CA GLY A 496 4.23 30.60 -6.76
C GLY A 496 4.06 31.46 -5.49
N ALA A 497 2.96 32.22 -5.43
CA ALA A 497 2.54 32.89 -4.19
C ALA A 497 2.19 31.87 -3.09
N THR A 498 1.66 30.73 -3.52
CA THR A 498 1.49 29.49 -2.76
C THR A 498 2.26 28.39 -3.48
N THR A 499 2.61 27.34 -2.76
CA THR A 499 2.98 26.06 -3.38
C THR A 499 1.76 25.50 -4.10
N GLU A 500 1.96 24.83 -5.23
CA GLU A 500 0.87 24.22 -6.02
C GLU A 500 1.16 22.74 -6.25
N VAL A 501 0.13 21.91 -6.16
CA VAL A 501 0.17 20.47 -6.45
C VAL A 501 -0.52 20.23 -7.78
N HIS A 502 0.15 19.48 -8.67
CA HIS A 502 -0.34 19.07 -9.98
C HIS A 502 -0.19 17.55 -10.12
N ALA A 503 -1.30 16.81 -10.13
CA ALA A 503 -1.28 15.35 -10.25
C ALA A 503 -1.67 14.92 -11.67
N LEU A 504 -0.89 14.03 -12.29
CA LEU A 504 -1.11 13.49 -13.62
C LEU A 504 -1.42 12.00 -13.58
N ASP A 505 -2.50 11.63 -14.25
CA ASP A 505 -3.08 10.29 -14.25
C ASP A 505 -2.18 9.27 -14.96
N ALA A 506 -1.63 8.31 -14.21
CA ALA A 506 -0.79 7.23 -14.71
C ALA A 506 -1.56 6.27 -15.64
N ALA A 507 -2.83 5.98 -15.35
CA ALA A 507 -3.69 5.14 -16.19
C ALA A 507 -3.93 5.74 -17.60
N THR A 508 -3.81 7.06 -17.74
CA THR A 508 -3.81 7.75 -19.06
C THR A 508 -2.42 7.89 -19.70
N GLY A 509 -1.38 7.28 -19.12
CA GLY A 509 0.01 7.48 -19.52
C GLY A 509 0.50 8.90 -19.25
N PHE A 510 0.04 9.52 -18.15
CA PHE A 510 0.34 10.89 -17.72
C PHE A 510 -0.13 11.98 -18.69
N THR A 511 -1.16 11.70 -19.51
CA THR A 511 -1.67 12.64 -20.52
C THR A 511 -2.83 13.51 -20.04
N SER A 512 -3.32 13.30 -18.82
CA SER A 512 -4.37 14.10 -18.21
C SER A 512 -4.05 14.46 -16.76
N TYR A 513 -4.55 15.62 -16.32
CA TYR A 513 -4.43 16.06 -14.94
C TYR A 513 -5.63 15.59 -14.12
N LEU A 514 -5.38 15.01 -12.96
CA LEU A 514 -6.38 14.70 -11.93
C LEU A 514 -6.66 15.91 -11.06
N LEU A 515 -5.61 16.65 -10.73
CA LEU A 515 -5.67 17.83 -9.87
C LEU A 515 -4.65 18.87 -10.30
N GLN A 516 -5.03 20.14 -10.18
CA GLN A 516 -4.10 21.27 -10.20
C GLN A 516 -4.64 22.31 -9.20
N THR A 517 -3.94 22.54 -8.10
CA THR A 517 -4.42 23.44 -7.04
C THR A 517 -3.29 24.13 -6.29
N GLY A 518 -3.56 25.34 -5.78
CA GLY A 518 -2.72 25.98 -4.79
C GLY A 518 -2.99 25.40 -3.40
N THR A 519 -1.96 25.33 -2.55
CA THR A 519 -2.05 24.73 -1.22
C THR A 519 -2.06 25.78 -0.11
N ALA A 520 -2.25 25.32 1.13
CA ALA A 520 -2.10 26.14 2.32
C ALA A 520 -0.65 26.62 2.57
N LEU A 521 0.33 26.02 1.90
CA LEU A 521 1.73 26.44 1.98
C LEU A 521 1.96 27.68 1.10
N GLY A 522 2.66 28.66 1.67
CA GLY A 522 3.26 29.75 0.89
C GLY A 522 4.39 29.24 -0.01
N ALA A 523 5.12 30.15 -0.64
CA ALA A 523 6.31 29.79 -1.42
C ALA A 523 7.33 28.98 -0.59
N THR A 524 7.82 27.87 -1.16
CA THR A 524 8.78 26.96 -0.51
C THR A 524 10.08 26.81 -1.30
N THR A 525 10.48 27.77 -2.13
CA THR A 525 11.76 27.71 -2.89
C THR A 525 13.01 27.82 -2.03
N ASP A 526 12.88 28.18 -0.75
CA ASP A 526 14.02 28.20 0.17
C ASP A 526 14.54 26.77 0.41
N PRO A 527 15.87 26.54 0.42
CA PRO A 527 16.46 25.21 0.52
C PRO A 527 16.25 24.52 1.87
N SER A 528 15.71 25.20 2.88
CA SER A 528 15.24 24.55 4.11
C SER A 528 14.01 23.67 3.89
N TRP A 529 13.31 23.81 2.77
CA TRP A 529 12.15 22.99 2.46
C TRP A 529 12.52 21.78 1.62
N THR A 530 12.03 20.63 2.06
CA THR A 530 11.88 19.41 1.27
C THR A 530 10.39 19.11 1.19
N ILE A 531 9.90 18.82 -0.01
CA ILE A 531 8.53 18.33 -0.19
C ILE A 531 8.67 16.91 -0.70
N ALA A 532 8.10 15.98 0.06
CA ALA A 532 8.01 14.57 -0.23
C ALA A 532 6.55 14.14 -0.04
N ASP A 533 6.21 12.99 -0.58
CA ASP A 533 4.91 12.33 -0.66
C ASP A 533 4.83 11.06 0.17
#